data_AF-A0A7S0S228-F1
#
_entry.id   AF-A0A7S0S228-F1
#
_cell.length_a   1.000
_cell.length_b   1.000
_cell.length_c   1.000
_cell.angle_alpha   90.00
_cell.angle_beta   90.00
_cell.angle_gamma   90.00
#
_symmetry.space_group_name_H-M   'P 1'
#
loop_
_entity.id
_entity.type
_entity.pdbx_description
1 polymer ?
#
loop_
_entity_poly.entity_id
_entity_poly.type
_entity_poly.pdbx_seq_one_letter_code
_entity_poly.pdbx_strand_id
1 'polypeptide(L)'
;ETWDEHPVALSITYLFICIFLVLFAGLMSGLTLGLMSMDIVELEVLKRSGSETEARQAERIMPVIKDAHFLLVTLLLCNAMAMEALPIFLDKLVPEVFAILISVTAVLLMGEVIPQAVCTKYGLAIGSAMAYPVRGLMMF
;
A
#
# COMPACT_ATOMS: atom_id res chain seq x y z
N GLU A 1 -0.87 -26.85 33.95
CA GLU A 1 -1.95 -26.84 32.95
C GLU A 1 -1.80 -25.57 32.12
N THR A 2 -0.76 -25.51 31.29
CA THR A 2 -0.31 -24.28 30.59
C THR A 2 0.31 -24.60 29.22
N TRP A 3 -0.04 -25.75 28.62
CA TRP A 3 0.59 -26.25 27.39
C TRP A 3 -0.29 -26.17 26.13
N ASP A 4 -1.52 -25.62 26.22
CA ASP A 4 -2.45 -25.45 25.09
C ASP A 4 -2.65 -23.98 24.62
N GLU A 5 -2.06 -22.99 25.30
CA GLU A 5 -2.21 -21.56 24.92
C GLU A 5 -1.15 -21.06 23.92
N HIS A 6 -0.05 -21.79 23.73
CA HIS A 6 1.01 -21.42 22.81
C HIS A 6 0.69 -21.51 21.30
N PRO A 7 -0.07 -22.51 20.78
CA PRO A 7 -0.38 -22.56 19.34
C PRO A 7 -1.34 -21.45 18.90
N VAL A 8 -2.34 -21.12 19.71
CA VAL A 8 -3.32 -20.06 19.39
C VAL A 8 -2.73 -18.66 19.45
N ALA A 9 -1.85 -18.38 20.43
CA ALA A 9 -1.16 -17.09 20.51
C ALA A 9 -0.21 -16.88 19.33
N LEU A 10 0.45 -17.95 18.86
CA LEU A 10 1.29 -17.93 17.67
C LEU A 10 0.45 -17.69 16.41
N SER A 11 -0.68 -18.39 16.26
CA SER A 11 -1.64 -18.20 15.15
C SER A 11 -2.21 -16.78 15.12
N ILE A 12 -2.56 -16.20 16.28
CA ILE A 12 -3.04 -14.81 16.37
C ILE A 12 -1.93 -13.84 15.98
N THR A 13 -0.69 -14.09 16.42
CA THR A 13 0.47 -13.25 16.04
C THR A 13 0.69 -13.28 14.53
N TYR A 14 0.67 -14.46 13.91
CA TYR A 14 0.78 -14.58 12.45
C TYR A 14 -0.39 -13.92 11.71
N LEU A 15 -1.62 -14.01 12.24
CA LEU A 15 -2.78 -13.33 11.69
C LEU A 15 -2.60 -11.81 11.69
N PHE A 16 -2.13 -11.24 12.82
CA PHE A 16 -1.83 -9.81 12.90
C PHE A 16 -0.74 -9.39 11.92
N ILE A 17 0.32 -10.19 11.78
CA ILE A 17 1.39 -9.95 10.80
C ILE A 17 0.84 -9.99 9.37
N CYS A 18 -0.03 -10.96 9.05
CA CYS A 18 -0.68 -11.07 7.74
C CYS A 18 -1.58 -9.86 7.45
N ILE A 19 -2.41 -9.45 8.42
CA ILE A 19 -3.29 -8.28 8.27
C ILE A 19 -2.45 -7.02 8.05
N PHE A 20 -1.38 -6.83 8.84
CA PHE A 20 -0.48 -5.71 8.67
C PHE A 20 0.19 -5.73 7.28
N LEU A 21 0.70 -6.89 6.84
CA LEU A 21 1.29 -7.08 5.52
C LEU A 21 0.30 -6.77 4.39
N VAL A 22 -0.95 -7.21 4.50
CA VAL A 22 -2.00 -6.97 3.49
C VAL A 22 -2.37 -5.49 3.44
N LEU A 23 -2.54 -4.84 4.59
CA LEU A 23 -2.82 -3.41 4.63
C LEU A 23 -1.66 -2.59 4.08
N PHE A 24 -0.43 -2.96 4.44
CA PHE A 24 0.77 -2.30 3.96
C PHE A 24 0.93 -2.48 2.44
N ALA A 25 0.85 -3.71 1.94
CA ALA A 25 0.89 -4.01 0.51
C ALA A 25 -0.24 -3.31 -0.24
N GLY A 26 -1.44 -3.28 0.35
CA GLY A 26 -2.60 -2.60 -0.19
C GLY A 26 -2.38 -1.11 -0.39
N LEU A 27 -1.86 -0.45 0.65
CA LEU A 27 -1.48 0.96 0.60
C LEU A 27 -0.37 1.24 -0.42
N MET A 28 0.63 0.36 -0.52
CA MET A 28 1.76 0.52 -1.44
C MET A 28 1.36 0.33 -2.91
N SER A 29 0.51 -0.64 -3.20
CA SER A 29 -0.05 -0.86 -4.54
C SER A 29 -1.00 0.29 -4.93
N GLY A 30 -1.81 0.75 -3.99
CA GLY A 30 -2.65 1.93 -4.16
C GLY A 30 -1.88 3.21 -4.44
N LEU A 31 -0.77 3.42 -3.75
CA LEU A 31 0.09 4.57 -3.98
C LEU A 31 0.77 4.48 -5.35
N THR A 32 1.22 3.30 -5.78
CA THR A 32 1.74 3.08 -7.13
C THR A 32 0.74 3.53 -8.20
N LEU A 33 -0.50 3.07 -8.11
CA LEU A 33 -1.56 3.44 -9.05
C LEU A 33 -1.94 4.92 -8.93
N GLY A 34 -2.02 5.46 -7.72
CA GLY A 34 -2.31 6.87 -7.47
C GLY A 34 -1.24 7.81 -8.02
N LEU A 35 0.04 7.46 -7.87
CA LEU A 35 1.16 8.23 -8.44
C LEU A 35 1.18 8.14 -9.97
N MET A 36 0.90 6.96 -10.53
CA MET A 36 0.78 6.80 -12.00
C MET A 36 -0.45 7.53 -12.57
N SER A 37 -1.48 7.77 -11.74
CA SER A 37 -2.67 8.53 -12.13
C SER A 37 -2.51 10.06 -12.01
N MET A 38 -1.47 10.56 -11.32
CA MET A 38 -1.21 11.99 -11.19
C MET A 38 -0.27 12.45 -12.29
N ASP A 39 -0.79 13.26 -13.21
CA ASP A 39 0.03 13.87 -14.25
C ASP A 39 0.81 15.09 -13.69
N ILE A 40 2.11 15.17 -13.99
CA ILE A 40 2.96 16.28 -13.55
C ILE A 40 2.42 17.62 -14.06
N VAL A 41 1.85 17.65 -15.26
CA VAL A 41 1.24 18.82 -15.88
C VAL A 41 0.01 19.26 -15.10
N GLU A 42 -0.86 18.31 -14.71
CA GLU A 42 -2.06 18.60 -13.92
C GLU A 42 -1.70 19.14 -12.53
N LEU A 43 -0.65 18.59 -11.92
CA LEU A 43 -0.10 19.06 -10.65
C LEU A 43 0.49 20.48 -10.76
N GLU A 44 1.13 20.81 -11.88
CA GLU A 44 1.66 22.15 -12.13
C GLU A 44 0.55 23.18 -12.40
N VAL A 45 -0.52 22.78 -13.07
CA VAL A 45 -1.73 23.59 -13.22
C VAL A 45 -2.38 23.83 -11.86
N LEU A 46 -2.52 22.78 -11.03
CA LEU A 46 -3.08 22.90 -9.68
C LEU A 46 -2.22 23.78 -8.77
N LYS A 47 -0.90 23.74 -8.93
CA LYS A 47 0.02 24.63 -8.21
C LYS A 47 -0.16 26.10 -8.59
N ARG A 48 -0.49 26.40 -9.85
CA ARG A 48 -0.66 27.79 -10.35
C ARG A 48 -2.08 28.32 -10.21
N SER A 49 -3.08 27.46 -10.28
CA SER A 49 -4.49 27.85 -10.42
C SER A 49 -5.44 27.16 -9.44
N GLY A 50 -4.95 26.22 -8.61
CA GLY A 50 -5.72 25.57 -7.57
C GLY A 50 -5.86 26.39 -6.28
N SER A 51 -6.65 25.89 -5.34
CA SER A 51 -6.78 26.48 -4.00
C SER A 51 -5.44 26.48 -3.24
N GLU A 52 -5.24 27.40 -2.28
CA GLU A 52 -4.01 27.43 -1.45
C GLU A 52 -3.68 26.07 -0.82
N THR A 53 -4.70 25.30 -0.44
CA THR A 53 -4.53 23.95 0.10
C THR A 53 -4.04 22.96 -0.96
N GLU A 54 -4.58 23.01 -2.16
CA GLU A 54 -4.24 22.10 -3.27
C GLU A 54 -2.85 22.42 -3.82
N ALA A 55 -2.52 23.71 -3.95
CA ALA A 55 -1.19 24.16 -4.37
C ALA A 55 -0.10 23.68 -3.40
N ARG A 56 -0.38 23.70 -2.09
CA ARG A 56 0.55 23.21 -1.05
C ARG A 56 0.67 21.69 -1.05
N GLN A 57 -0.40 20.96 -1.40
CA GLN A 57 -0.36 19.50 -1.57
C GLN A 57 0.42 19.11 -2.83
N ALA A 58 0.15 19.77 -3.95
CA ALA A 58 0.88 19.63 -5.21
C ALA A 58 2.39 19.85 -5.02
N GLU A 59 2.79 20.92 -4.34
CA GLU A 59 4.21 21.22 -4.11
C GLU A 59 4.93 20.18 -3.24
N ARG A 60 4.22 19.51 -2.32
CA ARG A 60 4.77 18.42 -1.50
C ARG A 60 4.94 17.12 -2.27
N ILE A 61 4.00 16.80 -3.17
CA ILE A 61 3.97 15.57 -3.96
C ILE A 61 4.93 15.65 -5.16
N MET A 62 5.13 16.83 -5.73
CA MET A 62 5.97 17.06 -6.91
C MET A 62 7.36 16.41 -6.86
N PRO A 63 8.16 16.54 -5.77
CA PRO A 63 9.45 15.85 -5.69
C PRO A 63 9.32 14.33 -5.56
N VAL A 64 8.23 13.81 -4.98
CA VAL A 64 8.01 12.36 -4.84
C VAL A 64 7.71 11.72 -6.20
N ILE A 65 6.92 12.40 -7.04
CA ILE A 65 6.64 11.95 -8.42
C ILE A 65 7.89 12.06 -9.31
N LYS A 66 8.78 13.02 -9.03
CA LYS A 66 10.00 13.21 -9.82
C LYS A 66 10.96 12.01 -9.73
N ASP A 67 11.03 11.37 -8.56
CA ASP A 67 11.77 10.13 -8.33
C ASP A 67 10.85 8.88 -8.30
N ALA A 68 9.71 8.94 -8.99
CA ALA A 68 8.69 7.88 -8.96
C ALA A 68 9.23 6.50 -9.36
N HIS A 69 10.25 6.42 -10.22
CA HIS A 69 10.83 5.14 -10.64
C HIS A 69 11.45 4.36 -9.48
N PHE A 70 12.21 5.02 -8.61
CA PHE A 70 12.84 4.35 -7.47
C PHE A 70 11.78 3.91 -6.46
N LEU A 71 10.80 4.78 -6.23
CA LEU A 71 9.62 4.46 -5.42
C LEU A 71 8.89 3.23 -5.94
N LEU A 72 8.60 3.22 -7.24
CA LEU A 72 7.83 2.17 -7.91
C LEU A 72 8.52 0.82 -7.75
N VAL A 73 9.84 0.77 -7.93
CA VAL A 73 10.62 -0.47 -7.77
C VAL A 73 10.56 -0.97 -6.32
N THR A 74 10.76 -0.10 -5.33
CA THR A 74 10.67 -0.50 -3.91
C THR A 74 9.26 -0.93 -3.52
N LEU A 75 8.24 -0.22 -3.99
CA LEU A 75 6.83 -0.54 -3.74
C LEU A 75 6.44 -1.88 -4.38
N LEU A 76 6.84 -2.12 -5.63
CA LEU A 76 6.61 -3.38 -6.32
C LEU A 76 7.31 -4.55 -5.62
N LEU A 77 8.55 -4.35 -5.17
CA LEU A 77 9.31 -5.37 -4.43
C LEU A 77 8.64 -5.72 -3.10
N CYS A 78 8.23 -4.72 -2.31
CA CYS A 78 7.50 -4.93 -1.07
C CYS A 78 6.15 -5.62 -1.29
N ASN A 79 5.43 -5.24 -2.35
CA ASN A 79 4.15 -5.85 -2.70
C ASN A 79 4.33 -7.34 -3.11
N ALA A 80 5.35 -7.63 -3.93
CA ALA A 80 5.67 -9.00 -4.34
C ALA A 80 6.06 -9.87 -3.13
N MET A 81 6.89 -9.36 -2.22
CA MET A 81 7.23 -10.07 -0.98
C MET A 81 5.98 -10.35 -0.12
N ALA A 82 5.06 -9.38 0.00
CA ALA A 82 3.83 -9.58 0.76
C ALA A 82 2.88 -10.59 0.09
N MET A 83 2.80 -10.58 -1.25
CA MET A 83 2.01 -11.53 -2.02
C MET A 83 2.49 -12.97 -1.88
N GLU A 84 3.79 -13.21 -1.72
CA GLU A 84 4.34 -14.54 -1.44
C GLU A 84 4.24 -14.92 0.04
N ALA A 85 4.52 -13.98 0.95
CA ALA A 85 4.50 -14.25 2.39
C ALA A 85 3.10 -14.60 2.89
N LEU A 86 2.06 -13.93 2.39
CA LEU A 86 0.68 -14.11 2.84
C LEU A 86 0.15 -15.56 2.69
N PRO A 87 0.20 -16.20 1.51
CA PRO A 87 -0.22 -17.59 1.35
C PRO A 87 0.65 -18.56 2.17
N ILE A 88 1.95 -18.30 2.35
CA ILE A 88 2.84 -19.13 3.18
C ILE A 88 2.36 -19.17 4.64
N PHE A 89 1.90 -18.02 5.17
CA PHE A 89 1.34 -17.96 6.52
C PHE A 89 -0.10 -18.48 6.59
N LEU A 90 -0.93 -18.24 5.56
CA LEU A 90 -2.31 -18.75 5.52
C LEU A 90 -2.36 -20.28 5.40
N ASP A 91 -1.39 -20.90 4.72
CA ASP A 91 -1.27 -22.36 4.59
C ASP A 91 -1.03 -23.05 5.96
N LYS A 92 -0.60 -22.31 6.98
CA LYS A 92 -0.53 -22.81 8.37
C LYS A 92 -1.87 -22.82 9.11
N LEU A 93 -2.90 -22.15 8.55
CA LEU A 93 -4.19 -21.89 9.21
C LEU A 93 -5.37 -22.56 8.49
N VAL A 94 -5.32 -22.63 7.16
CA VAL A 94 -6.39 -23.19 6.31
C VAL A 94 -5.80 -24.15 5.27
N PRO A 95 -6.60 -25.02 4.64
CA PRO A 95 -6.10 -25.90 3.60
C PRO A 95 -5.50 -25.12 2.42
N GLU A 96 -4.40 -25.62 1.86
CA GLU A 96 -3.59 -25.05 0.78
C GLU A 96 -4.40 -24.36 -0.33
N VAL A 97 -5.44 -25.02 -0.86
CA VAL A 97 -6.28 -24.47 -1.93
C VAL A 97 -7.05 -23.22 -1.46
N PHE A 98 -7.59 -23.25 -0.24
CA PHE A 98 -8.28 -22.11 0.34
C PHE A 98 -7.32 -21.00 0.73
N ALA A 99 -6.11 -21.33 1.20
CA ALA A 99 -5.06 -20.36 1.52
C ALA A 99 -4.75 -19.46 0.33
N ILE A 100 -4.50 -20.06 -0.83
CA ILE A 100 -4.18 -19.35 -2.08
C ILE A 100 -5.39 -18.52 -2.55
N LEU A 101 -6.58 -19.10 -2.55
CA LEU A 101 -7.79 -18.44 -3.09
C LEU A 101 -8.18 -17.22 -2.25
N ILE A 102 -8.09 -17.34 -0.93
CA ILE A 102 -8.34 -16.23 0.01
C ILE A 102 -7.21 -15.20 -0.08
N SER A 103 -5.94 -15.61 -0.13
CA SER A 103 -4.81 -14.68 -0.15
C SER A 103 -4.81 -13.82 -1.41
N VAL A 104 -5.00 -14.42 -2.58
CA VAL A 104 -5.01 -13.71 -3.87
C VAL A 104 -6.20 -12.75 -3.93
N THR A 105 -7.39 -13.21 -3.53
CA THR A 105 -8.59 -12.35 -3.53
C THR A 105 -8.44 -11.18 -2.56
N ALA A 106 -7.91 -11.42 -1.36
CA ALA A 106 -7.71 -10.38 -0.36
C ALA A 106 -6.70 -9.32 -0.83
N VAL A 107 -5.56 -9.74 -1.38
CA VAL A 107 -4.53 -8.79 -1.86
C VAL A 107 -5.00 -8.04 -3.10
N LEU A 108 -5.68 -8.67 -4.05
CA LEU A 108 -6.23 -7.97 -5.22
C LEU A 108 -7.27 -6.93 -4.81
N LEU A 109 -8.18 -7.27 -3.89
CA LEU A 109 -9.19 -6.33 -3.42
C LEU A 109 -8.57 -5.17 -2.63
N MET A 110 -7.62 -5.44 -1.74
CA MET A 110 -6.95 -4.41 -0.92
C MET A 110 -5.90 -3.60 -1.68
N GLY A 111 -5.21 -4.18 -2.65
CA GLY A 111 -4.12 -3.54 -3.39
C GLY A 111 -4.54 -2.85 -4.66
N GLU A 112 -5.55 -3.38 -5.34
CA GLU A 112 -5.98 -2.82 -6.62
C GLU A 112 -7.36 -2.18 -6.50
N VAL A 113 -8.37 -2.92 -6.05
CA VAL A 113 -9.78 -2.44 -6.16
C VAL A 113 -10.11 -1.31 -5.19
N ILE A 114 -9.82 -1.47 -3.89
CA ILE A 114 -10.09 -0.45 -2.88
C ILE A 114 -9.27 0.81 -3.15
N PRO A 115 -7.96 0.73 -3.41
CA PRO A 115 -7.18 1.92 -3.64
C PRO A 115 -7.52 2.59 -4.97
N GLN A 116 -7.83 1.84 -6.05
CA GLN A 116 -8.32 2.46 -7.28
C GLN A 116 -9.58 3.29 -7.01
N ALA A 117 -10.57 2.72 -6.33
CA ALA A 117 -11.81 3.44 -6.00
C ALA A 117 -11.57 4.70 -5.14
N VAL A 118 -10.59 4.65 -4.24
CA VAL A 118 -10.27 5.75 -3.34
C VAL A 118 -9.39 6.82 -4.04
N CYS A 119 -8.40 6.41 -4.83
CA CYS A 119 -7.51 7.30 -5.58
C CYS A 119 -8.26 8.11 -6.65
N THR A 120 -9.31 7.56 -7.28
CA THR A 120 -10.14 8.32 -8.23
C THR A 120 -10.88 9.48 -7.56
N LYS A 121 -11.13 9.41 -6.24
CA LYS A 121 -11.94 10.41 -5.51
C LYS A 121 -11.14 11.31 -4.56
N TYR A 122 -10.02 10.81 -4.01
CA TYR A 122 -9.21 11.50 -2.99
C TYR A 122 -7.70 11.43 -3.28
N GLY A 123 -7.30 11.17 -4.52
CA GLY A 123 -5.89 10.96 -4.90
C GLY A 123 -4.94 12.04 -4.38
N LEU A 124 -5.28 13.31 -4.53
CA LEU A 124 -4.43 14.43 -4.10
C LEU A 124 -4.24 14.49 -2.57
N ALA A 125 -5.32 14.29 -1.80
CA ALA A 125 -5.27 14.34 -0.34
C ALA A 125 -4.47 13.15 0.22
N ILE A 126 -4.69 11.95 -0.32
CA ILE A 126 -4.03 10.73 0.13
C ILE A 126 -2.58 10.70 -0.32
N GLY A 127 -2.28 11.13 -1.55
CA GLY A 127 -0.90 11.32 -2.02
C GLY A 127 -0.12 12.30 -1.13
N SER A 128 -0.77 13.37 -0.66
CA SER A 128 -0.11 14.35 0.22
C SER A 128 0.15 13.82 1.63
N ALA A 129 -0.75 12.98 2.17
CA ALA A 129 -0.60 12.35 3.48
C ALA A 129 0.44 11.21 3.44
N MET A 130 0.47 10.45 2.34
CA MET A 130 1.40 9.34 2.13
C MET A 130 2.80 9.79 1.66
N ALA A 131 2.97 11.05 1.23
CA ALA A 131 4.30 11.61 0.97
C ALA A 131 5.23 11.58 2.20
N TYR A 132 4.68 11.55 3.43
CA TYR A 132 5.44 11.48 4.68
C TYR A 132 6.18 10.14 4.89
N PRO A 133 5.49 8.97 4.92
CA PRO A 133 6.16 7.68 5.09
C PRO A 133 7.12 7.37 3.95
N VAL A 134 6.78 7.78 2.73
CA VAL A 134 7.57 7.57 1.52
C VAL A 134 8.89 8.34 1.57
N ARG A 135 8.86 9.61 2.00
CA ARG A 135 10.08 10.40 2.23
C ARG A 135 10.94 9.83 3.36
N GLY A 136 10.33 9.26 4.39
CA GLY A 136 11.06 8.54 5.44
C GLY A 136 11.79 7.31 4.90
N LEU A 137 11.15 6.57 3.98
CA LEU A 137 11.74 5.39 3.34
C LEU A 137 12.87 5.76 2.36
N MET A 138 12.77 6.89 1.66
CA MET A 138 13.78 7.37 0.71
C MET A 138 15.02 7.97 1.38
N MET A 139 14.94 8.28 2.68
CA MET A 139 16.04 8.82 3.47
C MET A 139 16.91 7.72 4.12
N PHE A 140 16.54 6.45 3.91
CA PHE A 140 17.29 5.26 4.35
C PHE A 140 17.98 4.61 3.14
#